data_AF-A0A261V1J6-F1
#
_entry.id   AF-A0A261V1J6-F1
#
_cell.length_a   1.000
_cell.length_b   1.000
_cell.length_c   1.000
_cell.angle_alpha   90.00
_cell.angle_beta   90.00
_cell.angle_gamma   90.00
#
_symmetry.space_group_name_H-M   'P 1'
#
loop_
_entity.id
_entity.type
_entity.pdbx_description
1 polymer ?
#
loop_
_entity_poly.entity_id
_entity_poly.type
_entity_poly.pdbx_seq_one_letter_code
_entity_poly.pdbx_strand_id
1 'polypeptide(L)'
;MSTQTILWIPIAHRKYAEANGAKYDAEQRVWYVEGEIPSALVEYIALAPRARDYTKEAVPNCPICGHAMVWINTKKPFWGCSQYKNTDCQGSRPGDYAARYPTRFAAPKSISSNAAGSSIFVRGIHLTRILSLLRRCVKNNDKILIWLNENRTEFKGKSALELMGTKEGLRRVEAFILEAFDVS
;
A
#
# COMPACT_ATOMS: atom_id res chain seq x y z
N MET A 1 -19.73 -23.51 7.71
CA MET A 1 -18.83 -22.77 8.62
C MET A 1 -19.38 -21.35 8.71
N SER A 2 -19.78 -20.89 9.89
CA SER A 2 -20.25 -19.51 10.08
C SER A 2 -19.05 -18.56 10.02
N THR A 3 -19.16 -17.48 9.24
CA THR A 3 -18.14 -16.43 9.17
C THR A 3 -18.28 -15.52 10.39
N GLN A 4 -17.22 -15.40 11.19
CA GLN A 4 -17.13 -14.45 12.30
C GLN A 4 -16.37 -13.20 11.84
N THR A 5 -16.96 -12.02 12.06
CA THR A 5 -16.29 -10.74 11.79
C THR A 5 -16.01 -10.01 13.09
N ILE A 6 -14.75 -9.64 13.32
CA ILE A 6 -14.30 -8.93 14.51
C ILE A 6 -14.69 -7.44 14.43
N LEU A 7 -15.17 -6.89 15.55
CA LEU A 7 -15.60 -5.51 15.71
C LEU A 7 -14.78 -4.78 16.77
N TRP A 8 -14.51 -3.50 16.53
CA TRP A 8 -13.84 -2.61 17.49
C TRP A 8 -14.83 -1.64 18.11
N ILE A 9 -15.43 -2.05 19.23
CA ILE A 9 -16.53 -1.33 19.87
C ILE A 9 -16.03 -0.57 21.12
N PRO A 10 -16.12 0.77 21.15
CA PRO A 10 -15.85 1.57 22.35
C PRO A 10 -16.73 1.14 23.52
N ILE A 11 -16.24 1.29 24.76
CA ILE A 11 -16.96 0.85 25.97
C ILE A 11 -18.37 1.45 26.05
N ALA A 12 -18.52 2.73 25.67
CA ALA A 12 -19.79 3.43 25.67
C ALA A 12 -20.84 2.83 24.73
N HIS A 13 -20.43 2.10 23.68
CA HIS A 13 -21.31 1.61 22.61
C HIS A 13 -21.60 0.10 22.74
N ARG A 14 -21.09 -0.59 23.76
CA ARG A 14 -21.24 -2.05 23.92
C ARG A 14 -22.69 -2.51 24.00
N LYS A 15 -23.51 -1.84 24.82
CA LYS A 15 -24.95 -2.16 24.95
C LYS A 15 -25.70 -2.00 23.63
N TYR A 16 -25.37 -0.96 22.86
CA TYR A 16 -25.94 -0.75 21.54
C TYR A 16 -25.51 -1.85 20.57
N ALA A 17 -24.24 -2.25 20.61
CA ALA A 17 -23.73 -3.29 19.74
C ALA A 17 -24.33 -4.68 20.05
N GLU A 18 -24.47 -5.03 21.34
CA GLU A 18 -25.16 -6.25 21.79
C GLU A 18 -26.61 -6.30 21.29
N ALA A 19 -27.34 -5.18 21.41
CA ALA A 19 -28.71 -5.08 20.93
C ALA A 19 -28.83 -5.27 19.40
N ASN A 20 -27.74 -5.06 18.67
CA ASN A 20 -27.64 -5.28 17.22
C ASN A 20 -26.92 -6.59 16.86
N GLY A 21 -26.82 -7.55 17.79
CA GLY A 21 -26.32 -8.90 17.50
C GLY A 21 -24.81 -9.09 17.59
N ALA A 22 -24.06 -8.10 18.08
CA ALA A 22 -22.66 -8.32 18.45
C ALA A 22 -22.55 -9.20 19.70
N LYS A 23 -21.62 -10.15 19.67
CA LYS A 23 -21.26 -11.02 20.80
C LYS A 23 -19.85 -10.68 21.27
N TYR A 24 -19.60 -10.89 22.57
CA TYR A 24 -18.27 -10.74 23.15
C TYR A 24 -17.65 -12.10 23.41
N ASP A 25 -16.47 -12.35 22.83
CA ASP A 25 -15.64 -13.50 23.14
C ASP A 25 -14.75 -13.14 24.34
N ALA A 26 -15.01 -13.76 25.49
CA ALA A 26 -14.26 -13.52 26.71
C ALA A 26 -12.84 -14.09 26.67
N GLU A 27 -12.60 -15.17 25.93
CA GLU A 27 -11.30 -15.81 25.81
C GLU A 27 -10.37 -14.94 24.96
N GLN A 28 -10.85 -14.48 23.81
CA GLN A 28 -10.09 -13.63 22.90
C GLN A 28 -10.15 -12.14 23.27
N ARG A 29 -11.07 -11.75 24.16
CA ARG A 29 -11.37 -10.36 24.54
C ARG A 29 -11.73 -9.47 23.35
N VAL A 30 -12.44 -10.01 22.38
CA VAL A 30 -12.87 -9.30 21.17
C VAL A 30 -14.39 -9.34 21.02
N TRP A 31 -14.94 -8.33 20.36
CA TRP A 31 -16.32 -8.33 19.94
C TRP A 31 -16.41 -8.89 18.52
N TYR A 32 -17.47 -9.64 18.21
CA TYR A 32 -17.68 -10.23 16.89
C TYR A 32 -19.16 -10.32 16.53
N VAL A 33 -19.45 -10.51 15.25
CA VAL A 33 -20.77 -10.87 14.72
C VAL A 33 -20.63 -12.14 13.88
N GLU A 34 -21.60 -13.04 14.01
CA GLU A 34 -21.69 -14.25 13.19
C GLU A 34 -22.65 -14.03 12.02
N GLY A 35 -22.21 -14.34 10.80
CA GLY A 35 -23.01 -14.21 9.59
C GLY A 35 -22.90 -12.83 8.94
N GLU A 36 -24.01 -12.35 8.38
CA GLU A 36 -24.07 -11.03 7.74
C GLU A 36 -24.01 -9.91 8.78
N ILE A 37 -23.28 -8.85 8.45
CA ILE A 37 -23.01 -7.74 9.36
C ILE A 37 -24.19 -6.76 9.29
N PRO A 38 -24.90 -6.51 10.41
CA PRO A 38 -25.94 -5.49 10.46
C PRO A 38 -25.38 -4.12 10.06
N SER A 39 -26.12 -3.35 9.28
CA SER A 39 -25.71 -2.02 8.83
C SER A 39 -25.34 -1.08 9.99
N ALA A 40 -26.01 -1.22 11.13
CA ALA A 40 -25.72 -0.51 12.38
C ALA A 40 -24.32 -0.78 12.95
N LEU A 41 -23.67 -1.88 12.56
CA LEU A 41 -22.36 -2.30 13.10
C LEU A 41 -21.19 -2.10 12.14
N VAL A 42 -21.45 -1.68 10.90
CA VAL A 42 -20.42 -1.50 9.86
C VAL A 42 -19.36 -0.47 10.28
N GLU A 43 -19.76 0.57 11.01
CA GLU A 43 -18.84 1.60 11.50
C GLU A 43 -17.76 1.03 12.44
N TYR A 44 -18.09 0.03 13.25
CA TYR A 44 -17.14 -0.58 14.21
C TYR A 44 -16.10 -1.47 13.54
N ILE A 45 -16.32 -1.88 12.29
CA ILE A 45 -15.30 -2.56 11.47
C ILE A 45 -14.26 -1.55 11.00
N ALA A 46 -14.71 -0.36 10.59
CA ALA A 46 -13.84 0.72 10.12
C ALA A 46 -13.02 1.36 11.26
N LEU A 47 -13.52 1.28 12.49
CA LEU A 47 -12.85 1.70 13.72
C LEU A 47 -11.81 0.73 14.24
N ALA A 48 -11.75 -0.51 13.71
CA ALA A 48 -10.59 -1.34 13.94
C ALA A 48 -9.37 -0.49 13.59
N PRO A 49 -8.38 -0.33 14.50
CA PRO A 49 -7.14 0.31 14.14
C PRO A 49 -6.64 -0.54 12.98
N ARG A 50 -6.82 -0.03 11.76
CA ARG A 50 -6.13 -0.56 10.61
C ARG A 50 -4.71 -0.49 11.10
N ALA A 51 -4.11 -1.63 11.40
CA ALA A 51 -2.68 -1.72 11.53
C ALA A 51 -2.21 -1.24 10.16
N ARG A 52 -2.02 0.08 10.03
CA ARG A 52 -1.47 0.68 8.83
C ARG A 52 -0.12 0.03 8.82
N ASP A 53 -0.01 -0.94 7.93
CA ASP A 53 1.20 -1.65 7.73
C ASP A 53 2.12 -0.65 7.03
N TYR A 54 2.75 0.21 7.82
CA TYR A 54 3.67 1.24 7.34
C TYR A 54 4.87 0.61 6.62
N THR A 55 5.04 -0.72 6.70
CA THR A 55 6.01 -1.47 5.89
C THR A 55 5.56 -1.64 4.43
N LYS A 56 4.26 -1.45 4.14
CA LYS A 56 3.66 -1.53 2.79
C LYS A 56 3.37 -0.16 2.18
N GLU A 57 3.33 0.91 2.97
CA GLU A 57 3.24 2.28 2.43
C GLU A 57 4.58 2.63 1.79
N ALA A 58 4.56 3.07 0.53
CA ALA A 58 5.76 3.46 -0.18
C ALA A 58 6.47 4.57 0.61
N VAL A 59 7.74 4.33 0.92
CA VAL A 59 8.57 5.29 1.66
C VAL A 59 8.59 6.62 0.88
N PRO A 60 8.09 7.73 1.45
CA PRO A 60 8.05 8.99 0.74
C PRO A 60 9.47 9.52 0.51
N ASN A 61 9.64 10.33 -0.54
CA ASN A 61 10.89 11.03 -0.81
C ASN A 61 10.87 12.43 -0.17
N CYS A 62 12.02 12.88 0.31
CA CYS A 62 12.22 14.22 0.85
C CYS A 62 11.96 15.26 -0.23
N PRO A 63 11.08 16.25 -0.04
CA PRO A 63 10.79 17.27 -1.05
C PRO A 63 11.96 18.25 -1.27
N ILE A 64 12.92 18.31 -0.35
CA ILE A 64 14.07 19.22 -0.44
C ILE A 64 15.21 18.59 -1.26
N CYS A 65 15.58 17.34 -0.97
CA CYS A 65 16.75 16.70 -1.56
C CYS A 65 16.45 15.40 -2.35
N GLY A 66 15.19 14.98 -2.45
CA GLY A 66 14.76 13.81 -3.23
C GLY A 66 15.09 12.44 -2.61
N HIS A 67 15.84 12.37 -1.51
CA HIS A 67 16.22 11.11 -0.87
C HIS A 67 15.08 10.49 -0.08
N ALA A 68 15.11 9.17 0.14
CA ALA A 68 14.10 8.46 0.91
C ALA A 68 13.96 9.03 2.34
N MET A 69 12.73 9.04 2.85
CA MET A 69 12.45 9.41 4.24
C MET A 69 12.50 8.17 5.15
N VAL A 70 12.78 8.38 6.43
CA VAL A 70 12.81 7.37 7.48
C VAL A 70 11.74 7.70 8.52
N TRP A 71 11.06 6.68 9.02
CA TRP A 71 10.08 6.84 10.09
C TRP A 71 10.80 7.01 11.42
N ILE A 72 10.65 8.17 12.04
CA ILE A 72 11.29 8.50 13.31
C ILE A 72 10.26 8.28 14.43
N ASN A 73 10.48 7.22 15.22
CA ASN A 73 9.59 6.82 16.30
C ASN A 73 9.90 7.61 17.59
N THR A 74 9.31 8.80 17.74
CA THR A 74 9.37 9.60 18.97
C THR A 74 7.98 9.71 19.63
N LYS A 75 7.83 10.52 20.69
CA LYS A 75 6.52 10.82 21.31
C LYS A 75 5.47 11.31 20.30
N LYS A 76 5.90 11.91 19.19
CA LYS A 76 5.06 12.26 18.04
C LYS A 76 5.76 11.71 16.79
N PRO A 77 5.44 10.50 16.32
CA PRO A 77 6.18 9.87 15.24
C PRO A 77 5.95 10.61 13.91
N PHE A 78 6.99 10.70 13.08
CA PHE A 78 6.95 11.45 11.82
C PHE A 78 7.97 10.92 10.80
N TRP A 79 7.80 11.27 9.53
CA TRP A 79 8.77 11.00 8.46
C TRP A 79 9.85 12.08 8.42
N GLY A 80 11.13 11.71 8.49
CA GLY A 80 12.27 12.61 8.31
C GLY A 80 13.18 12.19 7.15
N CYS A 81 13.90 13.12 6.52
CA CYS A 81 14.90 12.81 5.51
C CYS A 81 16.03 11.91 6.06
N SER A 82 16.34 10.81 5.34
CA SER A 82 17.44 9.88 5.68
C SER A 82 18.83 10.54 5.68
N GLN A 83 19.03 11.56 4.85
CA GLN A 83 20.31 12.24 4.70
C GLN A 83 20.52 13.42 5.64
N TYR A 84 19.64 13.64 6.63
CA TYR A 84 19.75 14.75 7.58
C TYR A 84 21.14 14.90 8.20
N LYS A 85 21.67 13.80 8.74
CA LYS A 85 22.98 13.83 9.44
C LYS A 85 24.17 14.02 8.51
N ASN A 86 24.02 13.69 7.22
CA ASN A 86 25.13 13.69 6.26
C ASN A 86 25.18 14.96 5.40
N THR A 87 24.01 15.53 5.11
CA THR A 87 23.86 16.65 4.16
C THR A 87 23.27 17.90 4.81
N ASP A 88 23.03 17.86 6.12
CA ASP A 88 22.33 18.90 6.89
C ASP A 88 20.96 19.27 6.28
N CYS A 89 20.32 18.31 5.61
CA CYS A 89 19.05 18.53 4.93
C CYS A 89 17.92 18.76 5.92
N GLN A 90 17.36 19.98 5.95
CA GLN A 90 16.29 20.39 6.88
C GLN A 90 14.95 19.63 6.71
N GLY A 91 14.84 18.62 5.85
CA GLY A 91 13.61 17.85 5.62
C GLY A 91 13.22 16.88 6.75
N SER A 92 13.77 17.05 7.96
CA SER A 92 13.75 16.05 9.03
C SER A 92 13.21 16.50 10.37
N ARG A 93 12.73 17.73 10.54
CA ARG A 93 12.07 18.13 11.78
C ARG A 93 10.65 18.64 11.50
N PRO A 94 9.67 18.29 12.35
CA PRO A 94 8.31 18.84 12.27
C PRO A 94 8.26 20.37 12.27
N GLY A 95 9.29 21.05 12.79
CA GLY A 95 9.42 22.52 12.79
C GLY A 95 10.20 23.11 11.61
N ASP A 96 10.98 22.31 10.86
CA ASP A 96 11.73 22.79 9.69
C ASP A 96 10.83 22.89 8.45
N TYR A 97 9.65 22.25 8.49
CA TYR A 97 8.57 22.42 7.52
C TYR A 97 7.85 23.77 7.62
N ALA A 98 8.18 24.62 8.60
CA ALA A 98 7.59 25.93 8.74
C ALA A 98 7.99 26.82 7.56
N ALA A 99 7.18 26.76 6.51
CA ALA A 99 6.99 27.71 5.42
C ALA A 99 8.11 28.75 5.25
N ARG A 100 9.31 28.31 4.85
CA ARG A 100 10.13 29.13 3.97
C ARG A 100 9.75 28.79 2.53
N TYR A 101 8.54 29.21 2.17
CA TYR A 101 8.30 29.67 0.81
C TYR A 101 8.74 31.14 0.73
N PRO A 102 9.98 31.48 0.32
CA PRO A 102 10.12 32.63 -0.53
C PRO A 102 9.69 32.18 -1.93
N THR A 103 8.55 32.69 -2.36
CA THR A 103 8.25 33.03 -3.76
C THR A 103 9.51 33.09 -4.64
N ARG A 104 9.75 32.02 -5.42
CA ARG A 104 10.48 31.96 -6.72
C ARG A 104 10.85 30.52 -7.06
N PHE A 105 9.86 29.65 -7.17
CA PHE A 105 9.93 28.62 -8.20
C PHE A 105 8.84 28.96 -9.20
N ALA A 106 9.27 29.27 -10.42
CA ALA A 106 8.39 29.55 -11.54
C ALA A 106 7.28 28.50 -11.56
N ALA A 107 6.05 28.97 -11.68
CA ALA A 107 4.88 28.11 -11.83
C ALA A 107 5.21 27.02 -12.87
N PRO A 108 5.10 25.72 -12.53
CA PRO A 108 5.06 24.72 -13.58
C PRO A 108 3.85 25.09 -14.43
N LYS A 109 4.11 25.40 -15.69
CA LYS A 109 3.09 25.68 -16.70
C LYS A 109 1.96 24.67 -16.53
N SER A 110 0.75 25.18 -16.46
CA SER A 110 -0.49 24.41 -16.49
C SER A 110 -0.42 23.36 -17.59
N ILE A 111 -0.13 22.11 -17.23
CA ILE A 111 -0.35 20.97 -18.12
C ILE A 111 -1.78 20.50 -17.81
N SER A 112 -2.66 20.96 -18.68
CA SER A 112 -3.89 20.32 -19.14
C SER A 112 -4.16 18.97 -18.48
N SER A 113 -5.19 18.94 -17.64
CA SER A 113 -5.84 17.74 -17.13
C SER A 113 -6.36 16.89 -18.30
N ASN A 114 -5.58 15.91 -18.74
CA ASN A 114 -6.00 14.86 -19.65
C ASN A 114 -5.91 13.50 -18.95
N ALA A 115 -7.07 12.87 -18.73
CA ALA A 115 -7.37 11.43 -18.75
C ALA A 115 -6.35 10.37 -18.23
N ALA A 116 -5.37 10.71 -17.40
CA ALA A 116 -4.31 9.78 -16.95
C ALA A 116 -4.64 9.05 -15.63
N GLY A 117 -5.65 9.50 -14.88
CA GLY A 117 -6.00 8.93 -13.56
C GLY A 117 -6.47 7.47 -13.61
N SER A 118 -7.10 7.05 -14.72
CA SER A 118 -7.52 5.65 -14.92
C SER A 118 -6.32 4.73 -15.20
N SER A 119 -5.28 5.23 -15.87
CA SER A 119 -4.11 4.44 -16.30
C SER A 119 -3.20 4.05 -15.13
N ILE A 120 -3.00 4.96 -14.16
CA ILE A 120 -2.13 4.71 -13.01
C ILE A 120 -2.76 3.70 -12.05
N PHE A 121 -4.07 3.83 -11.78
CA PHE A 121 -4.78 2.91 -10.89
C PHE A 121 -4.86 1.49 -11.47
N VAL A 122 -5.14 1.36 -12.77
CA VAL A 122 -5.16 0.06 -13.46
C VAL A 122 -3.77 -0.58 -13.49
N ARG A 123 -2.71 0.21 -13.70
CA ARG A 123 -1.32 -0.28 -13.61
C ARG A 123 -0.98 -0.79 -12.21
N GLY A 124 -1.41 -0.09 -11.16
CA GLY A 124 -1.22 -0.52 -9.78
C GLY A 124 -1.84 -1.89 -9.51
N ILE A 125 -3.10 -2.10 -9.91
CA ILE A 125 -3.81 -3.38 -9.70
C ILE A 125 -3.12 -4.54 -10.42
N HIS A 126 -2.74 -4.37 -11.69
CA HIS A 126 -2.07 -5.43 -12.45
C HIS A 126 -0.69 -5.76 -11.88
N LEU A 127 0.08 -4.76 -11.44
CA LEU A 127 1.39 -4.99 -10.83
C LEU A 127 1.26 -5.77 -9.52
N THR A 128 0.31 -5.40 -8.65
CA THR A 128 0.06 -6.14 -7.41
C THR A 128 -0.34 -7.58 -7.71
N ARG A 129 -1.19 -7.81 -8.71
CA ARG A 129 -1.63 -9.15 -9.10
C ARG A 129 -0.48 -10.02 -9.62
N ILE A 130 0.36 -9.48 -10.50
CA ILE A 130 1.56 -10.18 -11.01
C ILE A 130 2.51 -10.56 -9.86
N LEU A 131 2.77 -9.63 -8.94
CA LEU A 131 3.63 -9.91 -7.77
C LEU A 131 3.00 -10.96 -6.84
N SER A 132 1.68 -10.94 -6.65
CA SER A 132 0.98 -11.97 -5.89
C SER A 132 1.07 -13.35 -6.55
N LEU A 133 0.95 -13.44 -7.88
CA LEU A 133 1.11 -14.69 -8.62
C LEU A 133 2.56 -15.21 -8.51
N LEU A 134 3.54 -14.36 -8.75
CA LEU A 134 4.96 -14.73 -8.63
C LEU A 134 5.32 -15.21 -7.22
N ARG A 135 4.79 -14.58 -6.17
CA ARG A 135 5.01 -15.03 -4.78
C ARG A 135 4.41 -16.41 -4.47
N ARG A 136 3.36 -16.83 -5.17
CA ARG A 136 2.80 -18.19 -5.02
C ARG A 136 3.73 -19.23 -5.65
N CYS A 137 4.35 -18.90 -6.78
CA CYS A 137 5.19 -19.81 -7.55
C CYS A 137 6.66 -19.81 -7.10
N VAL A 138 7.16 -18.67 -6.63
CA VAL A 138 8.55 -18.43 -6.26
C VAL A 138 8.62 -17.97 -4.80
N LYS A 139 9.06 -18.86 -3.92
CA LYS A 139 9.09 -18.59 -2.46
C LYS A 139 10.10 -17.53 -2.02
N ASN A 140 11.09 -17.21 -2.84
CA ASN A 140 12.16 -16.26 -2.51
C ASN A 140 12.00 -14.94 -3.28
N ASN A 141 11.87 -13.83 -2.54
CA ASN A 141 11.72 -12.49 -3.13
C ASN A 141 12.91 -12.08 -4.02
N ASP A 142 14.14 -12.50 -3.71
CA ASP A 142 15.31 -12.17 -4.52
C ASP A 142 15.23 -12.85 -5.89
N LYS A 143 14.73 -14.10 -5.93
CA LYS A 143 14.50 -14.82 -7.19
C LYS A 143 13.40 -14.18 -8.02
N ILE A 144 12.38 -13.57 -7.39
CA ILE A 144 11.35 -12.80 -8.10
C ILE A 144 11.97 -11.56 -8.76
N LEU A 145 12.81 -10.83 -8.04
CA LEU A 145 13.47 -9.63 -8.58
C LEU A 145 14.42 -9.98 -9.73
N ILE A 146 15.18 -11.07 -9.61
CA ILE A 146 16.02 -11.59 -10.69
C ILE A 146 15.14 -11.96 -11.90
N TRP A 147 14.07 -12.73 -11.69
CA TRP A 147 13.15 -13.14 -12.76
C TRP A 147 12.53 -11.95 -13.50
N LEU A 148 12.18 -10.88 -12.78
CA LEU A 148 11.58 -9.67 -13.35
C LEU A 148 12.56 -8.84 -14.20
N ASN A 149 13.85 -8.83 -13.83
CA ASN A 149 14.89 -8.05 -14.51
C ASN A 149 15.63 -8.83 -15.61
N GLU A 150 15.58 -10.17 -15.59
CA GLU A 150 16.22 -11.00 -16.62
C GLU A 150 15.56 -10.83 -17.99
N ASN A 151 16.38 -10.73 -19.02
CA ASN A 151 15.93 -10.74 -20.41
C ASN A 151 15.46 -12.14 -20.79
N ARG A 152 14.26 -12.21 -21.37
CA ARG A 152 13.60 -13.47 -21.71
C ARG A 152 13.36 -13.59 -23.20
N THR A 153 13.58 -14.77 -23.77
CA THR A 153 13.39 -15.03 -25.20
C THR A 153 11.92 -14.93 -25.58
N GLU A 154 11.02 -15.33 -24.67
CA GLU A 154 9.56 -15.24 -24.79
C GLU A 154 9.08 -13.77 -24.88
N PHE A 155 9.89 -12.86 -24.35
CA PHE A 155 9.70 -11.41 -24.36
C PHE A 155 10.55 -10.70 -25.41
N LYS A 156 11.03 -11.44 -26.43
CA LYS A 156 11.87 -10.92 -27.53
C LYS A 156 13.13 -10.23 -27.02
N GLY A 157 13.76 -10.80 -25.98
CA GLY A 157 15.00 -10.29 -25.39
C GLY A 157 14.81 -9.11 -24.43
N LYS A 158 13.56 -8.74 -24.09
CA LYS A 158 13.26 -7.74 -23.07
C LYS A 158 13.02 -8.39 -21.70
N SER A 159 13.17 -7.60 -20.64
CA SER A 159 12.79 -8.04 -19.30
C SER A 159 11.28 -7.92 -19.06
N ALA A 160 10.77 -8.68 -18.09
CA ALA A 160 9.36 -8.56 -17.68
C ALA A 160 9.07 -7.13 -17.18
N LEU A 161 10.01 -6.54 -16.44
CA LEU A 161 9.89 -5.17 -15.91
C LEU A 161 9.74 -4.12 -17.03
N GLU A 162 10.51 -4.24 -18.11
CA GLU A 162 10.39 -3.36 -19.28
C GLU A 162 9.03 -3.50 -19.98
N LEU A 163 8.52 -4.73 -20.11
CA LEU A 163 7.19 -4.96 -20.70
C LEU A 163 6.06 -4.38 -19.86
N MET A 164 6.16 -4.48 -18.53
CA MET A 164 5.16 -3.95 -17.60
C MET A 164 5.02 -2.41 -17.66
N GLY A 165 5.91 -1.71 -18.37
CA GLY A 165 5.75 -0.29 -18.71
C GLY A 165 4.54 0.02 -19.58
N THR A 166 3.88 -0.99 -20.17
CA THR A 166 2.66 -0.84 -20.99
C THR A 166 1.53 -1.75 -20.50
N LYS A 167 0.27 -1.37 -20.76
CA LYS A 167 -0.90 -2.20 -20.39
C LYS A 167 -0.89 -3.57 -21.09
N GLU A 168 -0.45 -3.58 -22.34
CA GLU A 168 -0.34 -4.82 -23.12
C GLU A 168 0.77 -5.72 -22.60
N GLY A 169 1.93 -5.14 -22.24
CA GLY A 169 3.01 -5.92 -21.65
C GLY A 169 2.67 -6.47 -20.26
N LEU A 170 1.90 -5.74 -19.43
CA LEU A 170 1.36 -6.27 -18.17
C LEU A 170 0.53 -7.53 -18.39
N ARG A 171 -0.43 -7.50 -19.33
CA ARG A 171 -1.28 -8.65 -19.66
C ARG A 171 -0.47 -9.83 -20.18
N ARG A 172 0.53 -9.55 -21.02
CA ARG A 172 1.40 -10.59 -21.59
C ARG A 172 2.26 -11.27 -20.54
N VAL A 173 2.80 -10.50 -19.59
CA VAL A 173 3.56 -11.05 -18.45
C VAL A 173 2.63 -11.86 -17.53
N GLU A 174 1.43 -11.37 -17.25
CA GLU A 174 0.44 -12.08 -16.44
C GLU A 174 0.02 -13.42 -17.08
N ALA A 175 -0.32 -13.42 -18.37
CA ALA A 175 -0.69 -14.63 -19.11
C ALA A 175 0.45 -15.66 -19.11
N PHE A 176 1.69 -15.21 -19.32
CA PHE A 176 2.86 -16.09 -19.27
C PHE A 176 3.04 -16.74 -17.89
N ILE A 177 2.83 -16.00 -16.80
CA ILE A 177 2.94 -16.55 -15.44
C ILE A 177 1.85 -17.58 -15.19
N LEU A 178 0.62 -17.32 -15.64
CA LEU A 178 -0.49 -18.27 -15.48
C LEU A 178 -0.24 -19.57 -16.26
N GLU A 179 0.28 -19.46 -17.49
CA GLU A 179 0.60 -20.61 -18.34
C GLU A 179 1.82 -21.40 -17.85
N ALA A 180 2.92 -20.71 -17.51
CA ALA A 180 4.19 -21.35 -17.17
C ALA A 180 4.18 -22.03 -15.79
N PHE A 181 3.32 -21.59 -14.87
CA PHE A 181 3.28 -22.10 -13.50
C PHE A 181 2.02 -22.92 -13.18
N ASP A 182 1.19 -23.21 -14.19
CA ASP A 182 -0.05 -24.00 -14.08
C ASP A 182 -0.90 -23.61 -12.86
N VAL A 183 -1.06 -22.30 -12.67
CA VAL A 183 -1.82 -21.74 -11.56
C VAL A 183 -3.30 -21.77 -11.94
N SER A 184 -3.91 -22.96 -11.80
CA SER A 184 -5.36 -23.18 -11.92
C SER A 184 -6.14 -22.80 -10.67
#